data_AF-A0A9N8ZJ41-F1
#
_entry.id   AF-A0A9N8ZJ41-F1
#
_cell.length_a   1.000
_cell.length_b   1.000
_cell.length_c   1.000
_cell.angle_alpha   90.00
_cell.angle_beta   90.00
_cell.angle_gamma   90.00
#
_symmetry.space_group_name_H-M   'P 1'
#
loop_
_entity.id
_entity.type
_entity.pdbx_description
1 polymer ?
#
loop_
_entity_poly.entity_id
_entity_poly.type
_entity_poly.pdbx_seq_one_letter_code
_entity_poly.pdbx_strand_id
1 'polypeptide(L)' 'SSDHVARLWELQPGETIRQYNGHHKAAVCVALNDLSVGN' A
#
# COMPACT_ATOMS: atom_id res chain seq x y z
N SER A 1 8.06 -7.05 1.38
CA SER A 1 6.81 -7.85 1.15
C SER A 1 6.75 -9.06 2.09
N SER A 2 7.88 -9.67 2.43
CA SER A 2 7.97 -10.62 3.55
C SER A 2 7.85 -9.97 4.94
N ASP A 3 7.96 -8.65 5.01
CA ASP A 3 7.99 -7.87 6.27
C ASP A 3 6.61 -7.63 6.86
N HIS A 4 5.57 -8.36 6.43
CA HIS A 4 4.21 -8.30 6.98
C HIS A 4 3.49 -6.94 6.83
N VAL A 5 4.07 -6.00 6.09
CA VAL A 5 3.58 -4.63 5.96
C VAL A 5 3.39 -4.26 4.50
N ALA A 6 2.20 -3.76 4.18
CA ALA A 6 1.97 -3.05 2.91
C ALA A 6 2.28 -1.56 3.13
N ARG A 7 2.89 -0.91 2.15
CA ARG A 7 3.29 0.50 2.24
C ARG A 7 2.80 1.27 1.01
N LEU A 8 2.26 2.45 1.24
CA LEU A 8 1.92 3.42 0.22
C LEU A 8 3.05 4.45 0.16
N TRP A 9 3.57 4.68 -1.03
CA TRP A 9 4.71 5.57 -1.28
C TRP A 9 4.32 6.69 -2.22
N GLU A 10 4.88 7.86 -2.01
CA GLU A 10 4.92 8.94 -3.00
C GLU A 10 6.10 8.68 -3.93
N LEU A 11 5.89 8.70 -5.25
CA LEU A 11 6.95 8.37 -6.22
C LEU A 11 8.02 9.48 -6.32
N GLN A 12 7.65 10.73 -6.08
CA GLN A 12 8.56 11.85 -5.90
C GLN A 12 8.08 12.60 -4.66
N PRO A 13 8.85 12.63 -3.55
CA PRO A 13 10.30 12.38 -3.42
C PRO A 13 10.74 10.93 -3.09
N GLY A 14 9.83 9.95 -3.04
CA GLY A 14 10.17 8.57 -2.63
C GLY A 14 9.84 8.27 -1.17
N GLU A 15 9.01 9.09 -0.54
CA GLU A 15 8.64 8.96 0.86
C GLU A 15 7.48 7.97 1.07
N THR A 16 7.51 7.27 2.20
CA THR A 16 6.37 6.43 2.60
C THR A 16 5.26 7.32 3.17
N ILE A 17 4.16 7.45 2.44
CA ILE A 17 2.96 8.19 2.88
C ILE A 17 2.25 7.43 4.00
N ARG A 18 2.16 6.09 3.87
CA ARG A 18 1.43 5.28 4.85
C ARG A 18 1.94 3.86 4.96
N GLN A 19 1.89 3.31 6.17
CA GLN A 19 2.18 1.91 6.44
C GLN A 19 0.91 1.20 6.94
N TYR A 20 0.63 0.05 6.37
CA TYR A 20 -0.49 -0.81 6.73
C TYR A 20 0.04 -2.05 7.44
N ASN A 21 -0.03 -1.98 8.77
CA ASN A 21 0.36 -3.05 9.68
C ASN A 21 -0.86 -3.91 10.03
N GLY A 22 -0.70 -5.23 10.14
CA GLY A 22 -1.78 -6.13 10.55
C GLY A 22 -1.79 -7.50 9.88
N HIS A 23 -0.98 -7.72 8.85
CA HIS A 23 -0.84 -9.04 8.27
C HIS A 23 0.03 -9.92 9.17
N HIS A 24 -0.51 -11.02 9.70
CA HIS A 24 0.29 -11.97 10.47
C HIS A 24 1.26 -12.81 9.61
N LYS A 25 1.11 -12.76 8.28
CA LYS A 25 1.92 -13.48 7.28
C LYS A 25 2.39 -12.52 6.20
N ALA A 26 3.30 -12.95 5.33
CA ALA A 26 3.81 -12.11 4.24
C ALA A 26 2.66 -11.61 3.35
N ALA A 27 2.68 -10.33 3.00
CA ALA A 27 1.71 -9.74 2.08
C ALA A 27 2.21 -9.94 0.65
N VAL A 28 1.58 -10.87 -0.08
CA VAL A 28 2.01 -11.32 -1.42
C VAL A 28 1.22 -10.68 -2.57
N CYS A 29 0.07 -10.09 -2.28
CA CYS A 29 -0.78 -9.43 -3.27
C CYS A 29 -1.36 -8.13 -2.72
N VAL A 30 -1.69 -7.21 -3.63
CA VAL A 30 -2.41 -5.98 -3.34
C VAL A 30 -3.44 -5.75 -4.45
N ALA A 31 -4.60 -5.22 -4.09
CA ALA A 31 -5.61 -4.76 -5.05
C ALA A 31 -5.84 -3.28 -4.78
N LEU A 32 -5.66 -2.45 -5.81
CA LEU A 32 -5.95 -1.03 -5.76
C LEU A 32 -7.13 -0.74 -6.70
N ASN A 33 -8.02 0.13 -6.26
CA ASN A 33 -9.11 0.64 -7.08
C ASN A 33 -9.04 2.16 -7.04
N ASP A 34 -8.69 2.75 -8.17
CA ASP A 34 -8.55 4.19 -8.37
C ASP A 34 -9.76 4.81 -9.07
N LEU A 35 -10.86 4.05 -9.22
CA LEU A 35 -12.09 4.55 -9.81
C LEU A 35 -12.63 5.76 -9.04
N SER A 36 -12.40 6.94 -9.59
CA SER A 36 -13.12 8.15 -9.21
C SER A 36 -14.45 8.16 -9.95
N VAL A 37 -15.50 7.70 -9.27
CA VAL A 37 -16.87 8.02 -9.71
C VAL A 37 -17.09 9.50 -9.40
N GLY A 38 -16.70 10.35 -10.34
CA GLY A 38 -17.03 11.78 -10.31
C GLY A 38 -18.48 12.00 -10.75
N ASN A 39 -19.20 12.82 -9.99
CA ASN A 39 -20.43 13.50 -10.43
C ASN A 39 -20.12 14.51 -11.55
#